data_AF-A0A0U2K3C4-F1
#
_entry.id   AF-A0A0U2K3C4-F1
#
_cell.length_a   1.000
_cell.length_b   1.000
_cell.length_c   1.000
_cell.angle_alpha   90.00
_cell.angle_beta   90.00
_cell.angle_gamma   90.00
#
_symmetry.space_group_name_H-M   'P 1'
#
loop_
_entity.id
_entity.type
_entity.pdbx_description
1 polymer ?
#
loop_
_entity_poly.entity_id
_entity_poly.type
_entity_poly.pdbx_seq_one_letter_code
_entity_poly.pdbx_strand_id
1 'polypeptide(L)'
;RADMVDSPNLYTSDHSYITVDAHFNTSHFARGLPPIPENCPTPMGVKGPTVLPDPDEMVQKLFTRHKFIPEEYGSNLLFTFFAQHFTHMFFKTDLKKGPGHTWGGHGVDVSHIYGPDKHTENLLRSNSDGKLKTQVINGEEWPPHVDEAPVKMLYPPHIPREKQMAIGHEFFGLLPGLIVFSTIWVREHNRVCDVLREVHPDWVDEQLFQTAKLIVLGETIKIVIEDYVQHLSRYNYKLKFNPEVLFGQAFQYQNRISVEFNHLYHWHPLMPESFHVGDREYSIPEYVFNMDVSTQQGMKNMVDSLVQQQAGKVTNNNHPKMTLHVAKETIIHGRTLRFQSLNQYRQRFRLQPYTSFEELTGEKETAAYLEE
;
A
#
# COMPACT_ATOMS: atom_id res chain seq x y z
N ARG A 1 -7.40 -10.96 -17.62
CA ARG A 1 -6.46 -10.82 -16.47
C ARG A 1 -7.09 -11.36 -15.19
N ALA A 2 -8.35 -11.05 -14.91
CA ALA A 2 -9.09 -11.55 -13.75
C ALA A 2 -9.07 -13.08 -13.63
N ASP A 3 -9.18 -13.83 -14.72
CA ASP A 3 -9.16 -15.31 -14.73
C ASP A 3 -7.87 -15.96 -14.20
N MET A 4 -6.82 -15.17 -13.95
CA MET A 4 -5.60 -15.67 -13.30
C MET A 4 -5.69 -15.65 -11.78
N VAL A 5 -6.71 -15.01 -11.19
CA VAL A 5 -6.94 -14.91 -9.75
C VAL A 5 -8.14 -15.79 -9.40
N ASP A 6 -7.96 -16.68 -8.43
CA ASP A 6 -9.03 -17.56 -8.01
C ASP A 6 -10.09 -16.78 -7.22
N SER A 7 -11.34 -16.85 -7.67
CA SER A 7 -12.49 -16.20 -7.04
C SER A 7 -13.71 -17.13 -7.11
N PRO A 8 -14.16 -17.72 -5.98
CA PRO A 8 -13.60 -17.58 -4.62
C PRO A 8 -12.16 -18.08 -4.46
N ASN A 9 -11.45 -17.60 -3.45
CA ASN A 9 -10.08 -18.03 -3.17
C ASN A 9 -10.01 -19.52 -2.81
N LEU A 10 -8.99 -20.23 -3.30
CA LEU A 10 -8.80 -21.66 -3.03
C LEU A 10 -8.04 -21.94 -1.73
N TYR A 11 -7.07 -21.07 -1.43
CA TYR A 11 -6.11 -21.24 -0.35
C TYR A 11 -6.03 -20.00 0.53
N THR A 12 -5.60 -20.19 1.77
CA THR A 12 -5.15 -19.10 2.66
C THR A 12 -3.78 -19.45 3.24
N SER A 13 -3.18 -18.55 4.02
CA SER A 13 -1.90 -18.83 4.68
C SER A 13 -1.95 -20.04 5.63
N ASP A 14 -3.12 -20.39 6.13
CA ASP A 14 -3.31 -21.47 7.12
C ASP A 14 -3.89 -22.75 6.50
N HIS A 15 -4.45 -22.68 5.29
CA HIS A 15 -5.12 -23.81 4.64
C HIS A 15 -4.56 -24.03 3.22
N SER A 16 -3.96 -25.20 3.00
CA SER A 16 -3.38 -25.62 1.72
C SER A 16 -4.39 -26.30 0.77
N TYR A 17 -5.66 -26.39 1.18
CA TYR A 17 -6.77 -26.96 0.42
C TYR A 17 -8.05 -26.19 0.74
N ILE A 18 -9.09 -26.39 -0.07
CA ILE A 18 -10.37 -25.66 0.06
C ILE A 18 -11.07 -26.10 1.34
N THR A 19 -11.36 -25.14 2.22
CA THR A 19 -12.15 -25.34 3.44
C THR A 19 -13.21 -24.26 3.59
N VAL A 20 -14.24 -24.54 4.38
CA VAL A 20 -15.24 -23.54 4.78
C VAL A 20 -14.57 -22.38 5.53
N ASP A 21 -13.61 -22.69 6.40
CA ASP A 21 -12.87 -21.67 7.16
C ASP A 21 -12.03 -20.77 6.25
N ALA A 22 -11.32 -21.33 5.26
CA ALA A 22 -10.54 -20.57 4.28
C ALA A 22 -11.43 -19.62 3.45
N HIS A 23 -12.70 -19.98 3.25
CA HIS A 23 -13.67 -19.16 2.54
C HIS A 23 -14.25 -18.05 3.42
N PHE A 24 -14.73 -18.34 4.64
CA PHE A 24 -15.44 -17.35 5.45
C PHE A 24 -14.56 -16.54 6.41
N ASN A 25 -13.39 -17.04 6.79
CA ASN A 25 -12.50 -16.30 7.70
C ASN A 25 -11.71 -15.24 6.91
N THR A 26 -12.14 -13.98 7.02
CA THR A 26 -11.49 -12.81 6.39
C THR A 26 -10.30 -12.26 7.17
N SER A 27 -9.88 -12.91 8.27
CA SER A 27 -8.66 -12.49 8.97
C SER A 27 -7.37 -13.02 8.33
N HIS A 28 -7.48 -13.77 7.23
CA HIS A 28 -6.34 -14.33 6.51
C HIS A 28 -6.24 -13.75 5.11
N PHE A 29 -5.01 -13.50 4.67
CA PHE A 29 -4.74 -13.31 3.26
C PHE A 29 -5.02 -14.61 2.47
N ALA A 30 -5.52 -14.46 1.25
CA ALA A 30 -5.59 -15.55 0.28
C ALA A 30 -4.20 -15.93 -0.22
N ARG A 31 -4.11 -17.05 -0.94
CA ARG A 31 -2.91 -17.46 -1.67
C ARG A 31 -3.21 -17.91 -3.09
N GLY A 32 -2.29 -17.61 -4.01
CA GLY A 32 -2.36 -18.07 -5.40
C GLY A 32 -1.72 -19.46 -5.61
N LEU A 33 -0.84 -19.87 -4.70
CA LEU A 33 -0.26 -21.21 -4.61
C LEU A 33 -0.30 -21.69 -3.16
N PRO A 34 -0.49 -23.00 -2.92
CA PRO A 34 -0.43 -23.53 -1.56
C PRO A 34 1.00 -23.42 -1.00
N PRO A 35 1.16 -23.38 0.33
CA PRO A 35 2.49 -23.42 0.96
C PRO A 35 3.24 -24.70 0.61
N ILE A 36 4.56 -24.64 0.56
CA ILE A 36 5.42 -25.82 0.44
C ILE A 36 5.18 -26.74 1.63
N PRO A 37 4.83 -28.03 1.45
CA PRO A 37 4.61 -28.97 2.56
C PRO A 37 5.76 -29.01 3.57
N GLU A 38 5.44 -29.15 4.86
CA GLU A 38 6.43 -29.08 5.95
C GLU A 38 7.43 -30.25 5.93
N ASN A 39 7.02 -31.38 5.36
CA ASN A 39 7.81 -32.60 5.25
C ASN A 39 8.62 -32.70 3.95
N CYS A 40 8.79 -31.59 3.21
CA CYS A 40 9.63 -31.55 2.03
C CYS A 40 11.12 -31.70 2.38
N PRO A 41 11.94 -32.38 1.55
CA PRO A 41 13.38 -32.54 1.76
C PRO A 41 14.16 -31.22 1.87
N THR A 42 13.70 -30.15 1.22
CA THR A 42 14.30 -28.81 1.27
C THR A 42 13.24 -27.74 1.55
N PRO A 43 13.64 -26.54 2.02
CA PRO A 43 12.73 -25.42 2.21
C PRO A 43 11.99 -24.98 0.93
N MET A 44 12.49 -25.40 -0.25
CA MET A 44 11.92 -25.10 -1.56
C MET A 44 11.33 -26.34 -2.25
N GLY A 45 10.95 -27.36 -1.48
CA GLY A 45 10.41 -28.62 -1.96
C GLY A 45 11.49 -29.70 -2.05
N VAL A 46 12.01 -29.94 -3.26
CA VAL A 46 13.03 -30.98 -3.53
C VAL A 46 14.31 -30.43 -4.17
N LYS A 47 14.37 -29.12 -4.40
CA LYS A 47 15.50 -28.43 -5.04
C LYS A 47 16.17 -27.46 -4.07
N GLY A 48 17.43 -27.13 -4.37
CA GLY A 48 18.23 -26.20 -3.59
C GLY A 48 18.82 -26.82 -2.33
N PRO A 49 19.57 -26.03 -1.54
CA PRO A 49 20.18 -26.47 -0.29
C PRO A 49 19.12 -26.74 0.79
N THR A 50 19.53 -27.45 1.85
CA THR A 50 18.69 -27.69 3.04
C THR A 50 18.51 -26.45 3.91
N VAL A 51 19.36 -25.43 3.73
CA VAL A 51 19.29 -24.13 4.41
C VAL A 51 19.28 -23.03 3.36
N LEU A 52 18.31 -22.11 3.45
CA LEU A 52 18.25 -20.95 2.54
C LEU A 52 19.31 -19.91 2.92
N PRO A 53 19.78 -19.08 1.97
CA PRO A 53 20.79 -18.04 2.23
C PRO A 53 20.41 -17.12 3.40
N ASP A 54 21.39 -16.54 4.08
CA ASP A 54 21.11 -15.68 5.22
C ASP A 54 20.40 -14.37 4.79
N PRO A 55 19.26 -13.98 5.42
CA PRO A 55 18.54 -12.76 5.04
C PRO A 55 19.35 -11.46 5.19
N ASP A 56 20.24 -11.36 6.19
CA ASP A 56 21.08 -10.17 6.36
C ASP A 56 22.09 -10.08 5.21
N GLU A 57 22.72 -11.21 4.86
CA GLU A 57 23.64 -11.27 3.73
C GLU A 57 22.94 -10.93 2.41
N MET A 58 21.75 -11.49 2.17
CA MET A 58 20.95 -11.18 0.98
C MET A 58 20.64 -9.69 0.89
N VAL A 59 20.15 -9.07 1.98
CA VAL A 59 19.83 -7.64 2.01
C VAL A 59 21.07 -6.79 1.75
N GLN A 60 22.19 -7.14 2.41
CA GLN A 60 23.44 -6.41 2.25
C GLN A 60 23.93 -6.44 0.80
N LYS A 61 23.97 -7.62 0.16
CA LYS A 61 24.56 -7.82 -1.16
C LYS A 61 23.65 -7.50 -2.34
N LEU A 62 22.33 -7.66 -2.18
CA LEU A 62 21.36 -7.55 -3.30
C LEU A 62 20.43 -6.35 -3.21
N PHE A 63 20.21 -5.78 -2.03
CA PHE A 63 19.16 -4.78 -1.84
C PHE A 63 19.72 -3.40 -1.52
N THR A 64 20.81 -3.32 -0.75
CA THR A 64 21.45 -2.06 -0.32
C THR A 64 21.67 -1.09 -1.48
N ARG A 65 21.12 0.12 -1.35
CA ARG A 65 21.45 1.22 -2.24
C ARG A 65 22.87 1.68 -1.99
N HIS A 66 23.72 1.54 -3.02
CA HIS A 66 25.06 2.15 -3.04
C HIS A 66 25.07 3.50 -3.78
N LYS A 67 24.23 3.62 -4.81
CA LYS A 67 23.99 4.83 -5.57
C LYS A 67 22.50 4.90 -5.87
N PHE A 68 21.89 6.06 -5.73
CA PHE A 68 20.50 6.26 -6.13
C PHE A 68 20.33 5.98 -7.63
N ILE A 69 19.51 4.98 -7.94
CA ILE A 69 19.10 4.67 -9.31
C ILE A 69 17.72 5.32 -9.51
N PRO A 70 17.61 6.43 -10.27
CA PRO A 70 16.33 7.11 -10.48
C PRO A 70 15.39 6.26 -11.35
N GLU A 71 14.08 6.44 -11.16
CA GLU A 71 13.07 5.86 -12.03
C GLU A 71 13.10 6.54 -13.41
N GLU A 72 13.18 5.73 -14.47
CA GLU A 72 13.51 6.20 -15.82
C GLU A 72 12.32 6.80 -16.59
N TYR A 73 11.08 6.69 -16.08
CA TYR A 73 9.86 6.96 -16.82
C TYR A 73 8.96 7.99 -16.11
N GLY A 74 9.56 8.84 -15.29
CA GLY A 74 8.90 10.02 -14.71
C GLY A 74 8.12 9.75 -13.43
N SER A 75 8.30 8.60 -12.78
CA SER A 75 7.71 8.39 -11.44
C SER A 75 8.36 9.34 -10.44
N ASN A 76 7.53 10.05 -9.69
CA ASN A 76 7.90 11.03 -8.68
C ASN A 76 7.38 10.62 -7.30
N LEU A 77 7.66 11.44 -6.27
CA LEU A 77 7.18 11.13 -4.93
C LEU A 77 5.67 11.27 -4.77
N LEU A 78 4.97 12.03 -5.62
CA LEU A 78 3.51 12.04 -5.64
C LEU A 78 2.98 10.63 -5.98
N PHE A 79 3.53 9.98 -7.01
CA PHE A 79 3.23 8.59 -7.34
C PHE A 79 3.59 7.64 -6.19
N THR A 80 4.76 7.82 -5.58
CA THR A 80 5.24 6.98 -4.47
C THR A 80 4.30 7.04 -3.26
N PHE A 81 3.94 8.25 -2.83
CA PHE A 81 3.05 8.42 -1.69
C PHE A 81 1.60 8.06 -2.02
N PHE A 82 1.14 8.24 -3.28
CA PHE A 82 -0.15 7.73 -3.71
C PHE A 82 -0.18 6.20 -3.61
N ALA A 83 0.85 5.51 -4.12
CA ALA A 83 0.96 4.07 -4.06
C ALA A 83 0.92 3.57 -2.60
N GLN A 84 1.69 4.21 -1.71
CA GLN A 84 1.73 3.85 -0.31
C GLN A 84 0.38 4.09 0.38
N HIS A 85 -0.20 5.28 0.21
CA HIS A 85 -1.49 5.66 0.80
C HIS A 85 -2.62 4.73 0.34
N PHE A 86 -2.75 4.53 -0.97
CA PHE A 86 -3.75 3.65 -1.58
C PHE A 86 -3.61 2.21 -1.08
N THR A 87 -2.42 1.62 -1.19
CA THR A 87 -2.25 0.19 -0.88
C THR A 87 -2.40 -0.14 0.60
N HIS A 88 -2.05 0.78 1.49
CA HIS A 88 -2.21 0.57 2.94
C HIS A 88 -3.68 0.57 3.37
N MET A 89 -4.65 0.89 2.49
CA MET A 89 -6.06 0.62 2.79
C MET A 89 -6.35 -0.88 2.95
N PHE A 90 -5.61 -1.75 2.24
CA PHE A 90 -5.85 -3.20 2.22
C PHE A 90 -4.63 -4.06 2.57
N PHE A 91 -3.41 -3.52 2.58
CA PHE A 91 -2.22 -4.20 3.13
C PHE A 91 -2.04 -3.87 4.60
N LYS A 92 -2.80 -4.60 5.42
CA LYS A 92 -2.94 -4.38 6.85
C LYS A 92 -2.60 -5.65 7.61
N THR A 93 -1.32 -6.02 7.64
CA THR A 93 -0.87 -7.27 8.25
C THR A 93 -1.06 -7.23 9.77
N ASP A 94 -1.68 -8.27 10.34
CA ASP A 94 -1.77 -8.45 11.79
C ASP A 94 -0.54 -9.22 12.30
N LEU A 95 0.56 -8.50 12.49
CA LEU A 95 1.83 -9.10 12.92
C LEU A 95 1.75 -9.79 14.30
N LYS A 96 0.72 -9.51 15.11
CA LYS A 96 0.52 -10.22 16.39
C LYS A 96 0.06 -11.66 16.17
N LYS A 97 -0.66 -11.92 15.07
CA LYS A 97 -1.11 -13.25 14.66
C LYS A 97 -0.17 -13.89 13.64
N GLY A 98 0.66 -13.09 12.96
CA GLY A 98 1.69 -13.53 12.05
C GLY A 98 1.50 -13.00 10.62
N PRO A 99 2.49 -13.20 9.74
CA PRO A 99 2.55 -12.54 8.43
C PRO A 99 1.46 -12.97 7.44
N GLY A 100 0.71 -14.04 7.74
CA GLY A 100 -0.41 -14.51 6.93
C GLY A 100 -1.76 -13.87 7.26
N HIS A 101 -1.81 -13.08 8.34
CA HIS A 101 -3.04 -12.51 8.87
C HIS A 101 -3.20 -11.05 8.48
N THR A 102 -4.45 -10.62 8.35
CA THR A 102 -4.80 -9.24 8.06
C THR A 102 -6.01 -8.76 8.86
N TRP A 103 -6.03 -7.46 9.11
CA TRP A 103 -7.18 -6.74 9.66
C TRP A 103 -7.84 -5.79 8.64
N GLY A 104 -7.47 -5.88 7.35
CA GLY A 104 -8.04 -5.06 6.28
C GLY A 104 -9.27 -5.66 5.60
N GLY A 105 -10.08 -4.84 4.91
CA GLY A 105 -11.32 -5.26 4.25
C GLY A 105 -11.17 -5.95 2.88
N HIS A 106 -9.96 -6.42 2.54
CA HIS A 106 -9.63 -7.11 1.29
C HIS A 106 -9.96 -6.37 -0.03
N GLY A 107 -9.92 -5.04 -0.06
CA GLY A 107 -10.10 -4.31 -1.30
C GLY A 107 -10.15 -2.80 -1.12
N VAL A 108 -10.72 -2.12 -2.11
CA VAL A 108 -10.92 -0.67 -2.06
C VAL A 108 -12.17 -0.38 -1.24
N ASP A 109 -11.98 -0.27 0.08
CA ASP A 109 -13.05 0.01 1.06
C ASP A 109 -12.94 1.44 1.64
N VAL A 110 -11.97 2.21 1.17
CA VAL A 110 -11.60 3.56 1.64
C VAL A 110 -11.36 3.66 3.16
N SER A 111 -11.15 2.55 3.87
CA SER A 111 -10.96 2.49 5.33
C SER A 111 -9.75 3.29 5.83
N HIS A 112 -8.73 3.48 5.00
CA HIS A 112 -7.61 4.37 5.31
C HIS A 112 -7.99 5.85 5.52
N ILE A 113 -9.16 6.29 5.03
CA ILE A 113 -9.72 7.64 5.24
C ILE A 113 -10.71 7.61 6.40
N TYR A 114 -11.62 6.63 6.41
CA TYR A 114 -12.78 6.60 7.30
C TYR A 114 -12.60 5.76 8.57
N GLY A 115 -11.45 5.10 8.75
CA GLY A 115 -11.20 4.19 9.87
C GLY A 115 -11.50 2.72 9.54
N PRO A 116 -10.98 1.78 10.35
CA PRO A 116 -11.18 0.35 10.16
C PRO A 116 -12.54 -0.16 10.65
N ASP A 117 -13.23 0.61 11.48
CA ASP A 117 -14.49 0.21 12.10
C ASP A 117 -15.42 1.43 12.30
N LYS A 118 -16.69 1.15 12.61
CA LYS A 118 -17.71 2.18 12.80
C LYS A 118 -17.41 3.11 13.99
N HIS A 119 -16.70 2.63 15.00
CA HIS A 119 -16.33 3.45 16.15
C HIS A 119 -15.34 4.55 15.73
N THR A 120 -14.27 4.15 15.03
CA THR A 120 -13.27 5.07 14.47
C THR A 120 -13.91 6.03 13.47
N GLU A 121 -14.78 5.53 12.59
CA GLU A 121 -15.54 6.36 11.64
C GLU A 121 -16.33 7.46 12.36
N ASN A 122 -17.08 7.11 13.40
CA ASN A 122 -17.88 8.08 14.14
C ASN A 122 -17.02 9.11 14.89
N LEU A 123 -15.81 8.74 15.35
CA LEU A 123 -14.89 9.69 15.99
C LEU A 123 -14.30 10.70 15.01
N LEU A 124 -14.13 10.31 13.75
CA LEU A 124 -13.61 11.16 12.66
C LEU A 124 -14.69 12.05 12.03
N ARG A 125 -15.97 11.69 12.16
CA ARG A 125 -17.09 12.46 11.61
C ARG A 125 -17.39 13.73 12.40
N SER A 126 -17.73 14.80 11.70
CA SER A 126 -18.27 16.02 12.32
C SER A 126 -19.69 15.80 12.84
N ASN A 127 -20.42 14.84 12.26
CA ASN A 127 -21.86 14.61 12.44
C ASN A 127 -22.69 15.86 12.09
N SER A 128 -22.17 16.70 11.19
CA SER A 128 -22.85 17.82 10.57
C SER A 128 -22.62 17.76 9.07
N ASP A 129 -23.72 17.83 8.31
CA ASP A 129 -23.73 17.91 6.84
C ASP A 129 -22.96 16.78 6.13
N GLY A 130 -22.90 15.62 6.78
CA GLY A 130 -22.21 14.43 6.29
C GLY A 130 -20.69 14.53 6.31
N LYS A 131 -20.10 15.54 6.96
CA LYS A 131 -18.66 15.85 6.84
C LYS A 131 -17.78 15.05 7.81
N LEU A 132 -16.49 15.01 7.46
CA LEU A 132 -15.41 14.65 8.37
C LEU A 132 -14.94 15.89 9.15
N LYS A 133 -14.48 15.67 10.39
CA LYS A 133 -13.84 16.72 11.19
C LYS A 133 -12.57 17.21 10.49
N THR A 134 -12.33 18.50 10.60
CA THR A 134 -11.12 19.18 10.13
C THR A 134 -10.82 20.34 11.08
N GLN A 135 -9.62 20.89 10.96
CA GLN A 135 -9.18 22.12 11.63
C GLN A 135 -8.51 23.04 10.61
N VAL A 136 -8.38 24.33 10.95
CA VAL A 136 -7.69 25.30 10.09
C VAL A 136 -6.34 25.65 10.70
N ILE A 137 -5.26 25.38 9.96
CA ILE A 137 -3.89 25.72 10.34
C ILE A 137 -3.31 26.58 9.23
N ASN A 138 -2.81 27.77 9.58
CA ASN A 138 -2.24 28.73 8.62
C ASN A 138 -3.17 29.06 7.44
N GLY A 139 -4.49 29.09 7.67
CA GLY A 139 -5.49 29.39 6.65
C GLY A 139 -5.87 28.22 5.73
N GLU A 140 -5.36 27.02 5.98
CA GLU A 140 -5.66 25.81 5.21
C GLU A 140 -6.38 24.76 6.06
N GLU A 141 -7.23 23.94 5.44
CA GLU A 141 -7.97 22.85 6.10
C GLU A 141 -7.09 21.59 6.26
N TRP A 142 -6.93 21.09 7.48
CA TRP A 142 -6.14 19.91 7.81
C TRP A 142 -6.96 18.91 8.65
N PRO A 143 -6.54 17.63 8.72
CA PRO A 143 -7.12 16.67 9.65
C PRO A 143 -7.05 17.18 11.10
N PRO A 144 -8.02 16.83 11.96
CA PRO A 144 -8.04 17.24 13.35
C PRO A 144 -6.87 16.64 14.12
N HIS A 145 -6.54 17.19 15.29
CA HIS A 145 -5.61 16.52 16.20
C HIS A 145 -6.30 15.36 16.93
N VAL A 146 -5.49 14.44 17.46
CA VAL A 146 -5.97 13.30 18.26
C VAL A 146 -6.74 13.70 19.53
N ASP A 147 -6.63 14.94 19.99
CA ASP A 147 -7.42 15.46 21.11
C ASP A 147 -8.85 15.82 20.70
N GLU A 148 -9.07 16.21 19.45
CA GLU A 148 -10.40 16.55 18.89
C GLU A 148 -11.10 15.31 18.29
N ALA A 149 -10.32 14.35 17.80
CA ALA A 149 -10.79 13.07 17.30
C ALA A 149 -9.91 11.94 17.90
N PRO A 150 -10.31 11.34 19.04
CA PRO A 150 -9.49 10.40 19.81
C PRO A 150 -9.43 9.01 19.20
N VAL A 151 -8.97 8.92 17.95
CA VAL A 151 -8.68 7.67 17.25
C VAL A 151 -7.31 7.13 17.63
N LYS A 152 -7.11 5.83 17.46
CA LYS A 152 -5.80 5.20 17.64
C LYS A 152 -4.86 5.63 16.52
N MET A 153 -3.74 6.26 16.88
CA MET A 153 -2.64 6.60 15.98
C MET A 153 -1.32 6.05 16.52
N LEU A 154 -0.43 5.64 15.62
CA LEU A 154 0.90 5.12 15.95
C LEU A 154 1.93 6.24 15.82
N TYR A 155 2.05 7.05 16.86
CA TYR A 155 3.15 8.01 17.02
C TYR A 155 4.11 7.56 18.13
N PRO A 156 5.42 7.85 18.03
CA PRO A 156 6.36 7.64 19.11
C PRO A 156 5.95 8.41 20.38
N PRO A 157 6.23 7.89 21.59
CA PRO A 157 5.82 8.53 22.84
C PRO A 157 6.33 9.96 23.06
N HIS A 158 7.42 10.35 22.37
CA HIS A 158 8.02 11.67 22.48
C HIS A 158 7.34 12.73 21.58
N ILE A 159 6.45 12.32 20.67
CA ILE A 159 5.70 13.25 19.83
C ILE A 159 4.50 13.79 20.63
N PRO A 160 4.43 15.11 20.90
CA PRO A 160 3.34 15.70 21.66
C PRO A 160 1.98 15.49 20.97
N ARG A 161 0.90 15.34 21.76
CA ARG A 161 -0.45 15.02 21.23
C ARG A 161 -0.98 16.11 20.31
N GLU A 162 -0.67 17.36 20.60
CA GLU A 162 -1.00 18.54 19.79
C GLU A 162 -0.32 18.57 18.41
N LYS A 163 0.64 17.66 18.15
CA LYS A 163 1.28 17.46 16.84
C LYS A 163 0.82 16.19 16.14
N GLN A 164 -0.04 15.39 16.77
CA GLN A 164 -0.52 14.14 16.22
C GLN A 164 -1.84 14.38 15.48
N MET A 165 -1.86 14.12 14.18
CA MET A 165 -3.07 14.21 13.38
C MET A 165 -3.89 12.92 13.50
N ALA A 166 -5.21 13.08 13.59
CA ALA A 166 -6.18 12.00 13.63
C ALA A 166 -6.75 11.73 12.24
N ILE A 167 -6.54 10.51 11.73
CA ILE A 167 -6.92 10.07 10.38
C ILE A 167 -7.32 8.59 10.42
N GLY A 168 -7.92 8.10 9.33
CA GLY A 168 -8.46 6.74 9.27
C GLY A 168 -7.43 5.61 9.38
N HIS A 169 -6.17 5.85 9.01
CA HIS A 169 -5.12 4.85 9.08
C HIS A 169 -4.09 5.16 10.17
N GLU A 170 -3.98 4.29 11.17
CA GLU A 170 -3.16 4.52 12.37
C GLU A 170 -1.67 4.78 12.11
N PHE A 171 -1.13 4.30 10.99
CA PHE A 171 0.27 4.45 10.58
C PHE A 171 0.60 5.74 9.82
N PHE A 172 -0.39 6.45 9.26
CA PHE A 172 -0.11 7.53 8.31
C PHE A 172 0.52 8.79 8.93
N GLY A 173 0.57 8.87 10.26
CA GLY A 173 1.39 9.83 10.99
C GLY A 173 2.90 9.65 10.82
N LEU A 174 3.37 8.56 10.18
CA LEU A 174 4.79 8.31 9.94
C LEU A 174 5.42 9.32 8.98
N LEU A 175 4.75 9.66 7.88
CA LEU A 175 5.32 10.43 6.78
C LEU A 175 4.41 11.60 6.39
N PRO A 176 4.92 12.84 6.33
CA PRO A 176 4.17 14.00 5.85
C PRO A 176 3.47 13.79 4.49
N GLY A 177 4.07 13.07 3.55
CA GLY A 177 3.43 12.74 2.27
C GLY A 177 2.13 11.93 2.41
N LEU A 178 2.00 11.07 3.43
CA LEU A 178 0.76 10.33 3.71
C LEU A 178 -0.32 11.23 4.32
N ILE A 179 0.08 12.23 5.12
CA ILE A 179 -0.83 13.27 5.61
C ILE A 179 -1.34 14.14 4.47
N VAL A 180 -0.48 14.49 3.50
CA VAL A 180 -0.89 15.27 2.32
C VAL A 180 -2.02 14.56 1.59
N PHE A 181 -1.86 13.26 1.26
CA PHE A 181 -2.94 12.49 0.63
C PHE A 181 -4.17 12.34 1.52
N SER A 182 -4.00 12.08 2.82
CA SER A 182 -5.13 11.99 3.75
C SER A 182 -5.93 13.30 3.81
N THR A 183 -5.23 14.43 3.80
CA THR A 183 -5.84 15.76 3.79
C THR A 183 -6.59 16.01 2.48
N ILE A 184 -5.99 15.68 1.32
CA ILE A 184 -6.65 15.80 0.01
C ILE A 184 -7.98 15.03 0.00
N TRP A 185 -7.99 13.78 0.47
CA TRP A 185 -9.20 12.96 0.49
C TRP A 185 -10.25 13.42 1.51
N VAL A 186 -9.84 13.95 2.66
CA VAL A 186 -10.77 14.56 3.63
C VAL A 186 -11.41 15.82 3.07
N ARG A 187 -10.63 16.69 2.42
CA ARG A 187 -11.13 17.88 1.71
C ARG A 187 -12.09 17.49 0.61
N GLU A 188 -11.76 16.46 -0.19
CA GLU A 188 -12.62 15.98 -1.26
C GLU A 188 -13.94 15.42 -0.72
N HIS A 189 -13.91 14.61 0.34
CA HIS A 189 -15.13 14.15 1.00
C HIS A 189 -16.02 15.31 1.43
N ASN A 190 -15.47 16.30 2.13
CA ASN A 190 -16.23 17.46 2.59
C ASN A 190 -16.79 18.29 1.43
N ARG A 191 -16.02 18.44 0.33
CA ARG A 191 -16.46 19.10 -0.90
C ARG A 191 -17.61 18.35 -1.58
N VAL A 192 -17.54 17.02 -1.65
CA VAL A 192 -18.62 16.19 -2.19
C VAL A 192 -19.88 16.31 -1.33
N CYS A 193 -19.75 16.34 0.00
CA CYS A 193 -20.88 16.58 0.90
C CYS A 193 -21.56 17.93 0.63
N ASP A 194 -20.80 19.00 0.37
CA ASP A 194 -21.36 20.30 0.01
C ASP A 194 -22.16 20.23 -1.31
N VAL A 195 -21.59 19.61 -2.35
CA VAL A 195 -22.29 19.41 -3.64
C VAL A 195 -23.57 18.58 -3.46
N LEU A 196 -23.50 17.50 -2.68
CA LEU A 196 -24.66 16.65 -2.40
C LEU A 196 -25.75 17.42 -1.65
N ARG A 197 -25.38 18.27 -0.69
CA ARG A 197 -26.33 19.09 0.07
C ARG A 197 -27.02 20.13 -0.81
N GLU A 198 -26.31 20.71 -1.78
CA GLU A 198 -26.90 21.65 -2.75
C GLU A 198 -27.96 20.97 -3.62
N VAL A 199 -27.67 19.73 -4.08
CA VAL A 199 -28.58 18.96 -4.95
C VAL A 199 -29.69 18.26 -4.16
N HIS A 200 -29.43 17.91 -2.91
CA HIS A 200 -30.34 17.22 -2.00
C HIS A 200 -30.46 17.92 -0.64
N PRO A 201 -31.15 19.08 -0.57
CA PRO A 201 -31.26 19.87 0.66
C PRO A 201 -32.01 19.16 1.80
N ASP A 202 -32.78 18.12 1.49
CA ASP A 202 -33.57 17.31 2.43
C ASP A 202 -32.80 16.12 3.01
N TRP A 203 -31.60 15.82 2.51
CA TRP A 203 -30.80 14.70 3.02
C TRP A 203 -30.20 15.02 4.39
N VAL A 204 -30.27 14.01 5.26
CA VAL A 204 -29.68 14.06 6.61
C VAL A 204 -28.18 13.71 6.57
N ASP A 205 -27.47 14.06 7.64
CA ASP A 205 -26.02 13.84 7.80
C ASP A 205 -25.55 12.44 7.38
N GLU A 206 -26.20 11.38 7.88
CA GLU A 206 -25.79 10.00 7.56
C GLU A 206 -25.90 9.69 6.05
N GLN A 207 -26.95 10.18 5.39
CA GLN A 207 -27.16 9.93 3.97
C GLN A 207 -26.13 10.68 3.12
N LEU A 208 -25.82 11.93 3.48
CA LEU A 208 -24.75 12.71 2.86
C LEU A 208 -23.40 11.99 3.02
N PHE A 209 -23.05 11.61 4.25
CA PHE A 209 -21.78 10.94 4.57
C PHE A 209 -21.61 9.64 3.79
N GLN A 210 -22.59 8.73 3.82
CA GLN A 210 -22.49 7.43 3.14
C GLN A 210 -22.46 7.59 1.62
N THR A 211 -23.22 8.54 1.06
CA THR A 211 -23.19 8.79 -0.39
C THR A 211 -21.86 9.39 -0.83
N ALA A 212 -21.32 10.35 -0.08
CA ALA A 212 -19.99 10.92 -0.34
C ALA A 212 -18.89 9.85 -0.26
N LYS A 213 -18.97 8.94 0.72
CA LYS A 213 -18.05 7.79 0.84
C LYS A 213 -18.07 6.88 -0.39
N LEU A 214 -19.25 6.61 -0.96
CA LEU A 214 -19.38 5.84 -2.21
C LEU A 214 -18.78 6.57 -3.42
N ILE A 215 -18.97 7.89 -3.51
CA ILE A 215 -18.38 8.72 -4.57
C ILE A 215 -16.85 8.68 -4.48
N VAL A 216 -16.28 8.93 -3.31
CA VAL A 216 -14.82 8.88 -3.07
C VAL A 216 -14.23 7.51 -3.39
N LEU A 217 -14.96 6.42 -3.09
CA LEU A 217 -14.55 5.07 -3.50
C LEU A 217 -14.51 4.95 -5.04
N GLY A 218 -15.53 5.43 -5.74
CA GLY A 218 -15.57 5.45 -7.20
C GLY A 218 -14.45 6.28 -7.83
N GLU A 219 -14.18 7.47 -7.28
CA GLU A 219 -13.06 8.33 -7.69
C GLU A 219 -11.71 7.67 -7.49
N THR A 220 -11.53 6.99 -6.35
CA THR A 220 -10.31 6.22 -6.06
C THR A 220 -10.06 5.18 -7.15
N ILE A 221 -11.06 4.34 -7.48
CA ILE A 221 -10.90 3.30 -8.51
C ILE A 221 -10.65 3.91 -9.89
N LYS A 222 -11.35 5.00 -10.21
CA LYS A 222 -11.20 5.74 -11.47
C LYS A 222 -9.76 6.24 -11.66
N ILE A 223 -9.23 6.97 -10.68
CA ILE A 223 -7.85 7.51 -10.69
C ILE A 223 -6.84 6.35 -10.74
N VAL A 224 -7.08 5.29 -9.96
CA VAL A 224 -6.19 4.12 -9.95
C VAL A 224 -6.08 3.50 -11.35
N ILE A 225 -7.19 3.30 -12.06
CA ILE A 225 -7.16 2.66 -13.37
C ILE A 225 -6.64 3.59 -14.47
N GLU A 226 -7.12 4.83 -14.52
CA GLU A 226 -6.90 5.72 -15.66
C GLU A 226 -5.63 6.57 -15.56
N ASP A 227 -5.10 6.79 -14.35
CA ASP A 227 -3.89 7.58 -14.14
C ASP A 227 -2.76 6.73 -13.56
N TYR A 228 -2.99 6.10 -12.41
CA TYR A 228 -1.94 5.38 -11.69
C TYR A 228 -1.44 4.12 -12.43
N VAL A 229 -2.34 3.23 -12.84
CA VAL A 229 -2.01 2.03 -13.61
C VAL A 229 -1.62 2.41 -15.05
N GLN A 230 -2.18 3.49 -15.59
CA GLN A 230 -1.78 4.00 -16.91
C GLN A 230 -0.30 4.39 -16.92
N HIS A 231 0.14 5.17 -15.92
CA HIS A 231 1.54 5.53 -15.70
C HIS A 231 2.41 4.29 -15.51
N LEU A 232 2.02 3.39 -14.59
CA LEU A 232 2.78 2.19 -14.24
C LEU A 232 2.94 1.22 -15.43
N SER A 233 1.88 1.02 -16.21
CA SER A 233 1.87 0.06 -17.33
C SER A 233 2.66 0.53 -18.53
N ARG A 234 2.79 1.85 -18.70
CA ARG A 234 3.42 2.52 -19.86
C ARG A 234 2.81 2.10 -21.19
N TYR A 235 1.54 1.69 -21.16
CA TYR A 235 0.85 1.33 -22.39
C TYR A 235 0.56 2.58 -23.20
N ASN A 236 0.78 2.51 -24.51
CA ASN A 236 0.25 3.50 -25.45
C ASN A 236 -1.27 3.37 -25.63
N TYR A 237 -1.87 2.33 -25.03
CA TYR A 237 -3.31 2.17 -24.92
C TYR A 237 -3.84 2.95 -23.73
N LYS A 238 -4.91 3.74 -23.95
CA LYS A 238 -5.60 4.49 -22.91
C LYS A 238 -6.52 3.56 -22.10
N LEU A 239 -6.10 3.22 -20.90
CA LEU A 239 -6.92 2.49 -19.93
C LEU A 239 -8.19 3.28 -19.59
N LYS A 240 -9.27 2.54 -19.33
CA LYS A 240 -10.58 3.12 -19.02
C LYS A 240 -11.24 2.35 -17.89
N PHE A 241 -11.70 3.05 -16.86
CA PHE A 241 -12.64 2.54 -15.89
C PHE A 241 -14.05 2.62 -16.50
N ASN A 242 -14.57 1.46 -16.91
CA ASN A 242 -15.93 1.29 -17.38
C ASN A 242 -16.49 -0.05 -16.86
N PRO A 243 -17.24 -0.07 -15.74
CA PRO A 243 -17.80 -1.32 -15.19
C PRO A 243 -18.69 -2.08 -16.17
N GLU A 244 -19.35 -1.38 -17.10
CA GLU A 244 -20.32 -1.98 -18.03
C GLU A 244 -19.70 -3.02 -18.96
N VAL A 245 -18.38 -2.96 -19.21
CA VAL A 245 -17.69 -3.96 -20.05
C VAL A 245 -17.69 -5.36 -19.44
N LEU A 246 -17.97 -5.47 -18.13
CA LEU A 246 -18.10 -6.75 -17.43
C LEU A 246 -19.56 -7.20 -17.30
N PHE A 247 -20.54 -6.37 -17.67
CA PHE A 247 -21.94 -6.77 -17.62
C PHE A 247 -22.21 -7.89 -18.65
N GLY A 248 -22.87 -8.94 -18.19
CA GLY A 248 -23.10 -10.16 -18.99
C GLY A 248 -21.87 -11.06 -19.14
N GLN A 249 -20.71 -10.70 -18.56
CA GLN A 249 -19.54 -11.57 -18.51
C GLN A 249 -19.55 -12.42 -17.23
N ALA A 250 -18.91 -13.59 -17.29
CA ALA A 250 -18.66 -14.40 -16.10
C ALA A 250 -17.59 -13.72 -15.23
N PHE A 251 -18.01 -12.82 -14.34
CA PHE A 251 -17.13 -12.08 -13.44
C PHE A 251 -17.68 -12.10 -12.01
N GLN A 252 -16.80 -12.30 -11.03
CA GLN A 252 -17.15 -12.33 -9.62
C GLN A 252 -16.83 -10.98 -8.96
N TYR A 253 -17.86 -10.26 -8.49
CA TYR A 253 -17.70 -8.98 -7.78
C TYR A 253 -17.32 -9.18 -6.30
N GLN A 254 -16.22 -9.87 -6.08
CA GLN A 254 -15.63 -10.12 -4.77
C GLN A 254 -14.11 -10.16 -4.89
N ASN A 255 -13.41 -9.90 -3.79
CA ASN A 255 -11.95 -9.97 -3.75
C ASN A 255 -11.47 -10.53 -2.42
N ARG A 256 -10.32 -11.21 -2.48
CA ARG A 256 -9.55 -11.59 -1.30
C ARG A 256 -8.09 -11.25 -1.57
N ILE A 257 -7.55 -10.28 -0.83
CA ILE A 257 -6.15 -9.88 -0.99
C ILE A 257 -5.25 -11.08 -0.72
N SER A 258 -4.38 -11.38 -1.68
CA SER A 258 -3.41 -12.45 -1.56
C SER A 258 -2.13 -11.98 -0.87
N VAL A 259 -1.50 -12.83 -0.07
CA VAL A 259 -0.26 -12.50 0.63
C VAL A 259 0.91 -12.29 -0.33
N GLU A 260 0.87 -12.92 -1.50
CA GLU A 260 1.84 -12.72 -2.57
C GLU A 260 1.73 -11.32 -3.18
N PHE A 261 0.51 -10.81 -3.33
CA PHE A 261 0.28 -9.43 -3.78
C PHE A 261 0.78 -8.42 -2.75
N ASN A 262 0.60 -8.70 -1.46
CA ASN A 262 1.21 -7.92 -0.38
C ASN A 262 2.74 -7.88 -0.52
N HIS A 263 3.41 -9.03 -0.67
CA HIS A 263 4.88 -9.09 -0.84
C HIS A 263 5.34 -8.36 -2.11
N LEU A 264 4.64 -8.54 -3.22
CA LEU A 264 4.96 -7.92 -4.50
C LEU A 264 4.95 -6.37 -4.44
N TYR A 265 4.13 -5.79 -3.57
CA TYR A 265 3.96 -4.34 -3.48
C TYR A 265 4.95 -3.64 -2.52
N HIS A 266 6.00 -4.32 -2.06
CA HIS A 266 7.03 -3.73 -1.20
C HIS A 266 8.01 -2.85 -1.99
N TRP A 267 7.51 -1.77 -2.62
CA TRP A 267 8.24 -0.88 -3.53
C TRP A 267 9.08 0.19 -2.82
N HIS A 268 9.73 -0.21 -1.72
CA HIS A 268 10.59 0.66 -0.92
C HIS A 268 11.74 1.34 -1.69
N PRO A 269 12.30 0.79 -2.80
CA PRO A 269 13.27 1.51 -3.61
C PRO A 269 12.78 2.84 -4.18
N LEU A 270 11.46 3.06 -4.27
CA LEU A 270 10.90 4.34 -4.72
C LEU A 270 11.32 5.49 -3.79
N MET A 271 11.59 5.22 -2.51
CA MET A 271 11.92 6.23 -1.50
C MET A 271 13.30 6.86 -1.76
N PRO A 272 13.43 8.19 -1.63
CA PRO A 272 14.70 8.89 -1.82
C PRO A 272 15.63 8.75 -0.60
N GLU A 273 16.79 9.40 -0.64
CA GLU A 273 17.70 9.49 0.53
C GLU A 273 17.38 10.67 1.46
N SER A 274 16.69 11.67 0.93
CA SER A 274 16.22 12.90 1.60
C SER A 274 14.95 13.39 0.91
N PHE A 275 14.19 14.28 1.55
CA PHE A 275 13.00 14.89 0.97
C PHE A 275 13.24 16.38 0.71
N HIS A 276 13.06 16.81 -0.52
CA HIS A 276 13.08 18.23 -0.88
C HIS A 276 11.66 18.76 -0.72
N VAL A 277 11.47 19.78 0.11
CA VAL A 277 10.17 20.45 0.31
C VAL A 277 10.38 21.96 0.30
N GLY A 278 9.84 22.62 -0.72
CA GLY A 278 10.18 24.01 -1.02
C GLY A 278 11.68 24.16 -1.22
N ASP A 279 12.30 25.13 -0.54
CA ASP A 279 13.74 25.40 -0.62
C ASP A 279 14.58 24.58 0.39
N ARG A 280 13.95 23.69 1.18
CA ARG A 280 14.64 22.91 2.22
C ARG A 280 14.75 21.44 1.85
N GLU A 281 15.93 20.90 2.08
CA GLU A 281 16.18 19.46 2.13
C GLU A 281 16.03 18.95 3.57
N TYR A 282 15.21 17.93 3.73
CA TYR A 282 14.99 17.22 4.99
C TYR A 282 15.67 15.87 4.92
N SER A 283 16.56 15.59 5.86
CA SER A 283 17.03 14.23 6.09
C SER A 283 15.87 13.33 6.56
N ILE A 284 16.03 12.02 6.42
CA ILE A 284 15.00 11.06 6.87
C ILE A 284 14.57 11.29 8.33
N PRO A 285 15.49 11.45 9.33
CA PRO A 285 15.08 11.68 10.71
C PRO A 285 14.36 13.01 10.94
N GLU A 286 14.59 14.02 10.10
CA GLU A 286 13.89 15.31 10.20
C GLU A 286 12.48 15.27 9.60
N TYR A 287 12.23 14.34 8.66
CA TYR A 287 10.97 14.22 7.93
C TYR A 287 9.98 13.25 8.62
N VAL A 288 10.49 12.12 9.11
CA VAL A 288 9.68 11.06 9.73
C VAL A 288 9.05 11.56 11.04
N PHE A 289 7.75 11.29 11.23
CA PHE A 289 6.92 11.74 12.36
C PHE A 289 6.84 13.27 12.55
N ASN A 290 7.21 14.07 11.53
CA ASN A 290 7.22 15.53 11.62
C ASN A 290 6.09 16.18 10.80
N MET A 291 4.88 16.22 11.37
CA MET A 291 3.70 16.74 10.68
C MET A 291 3.79 18.25 10.39
N ASP A 292 4.61 18.98 11.15
CA ASP A 292 4.86 20.40 10.95
C ASP A 292 5.44 20.69 9.56
N VAL A 293 6.16 19.74 8.94
CA VAL A 293 6.64 19.88 7.55
C VAL A 293 5.47 20.18 6.63
N SER A 294 4.36 19.45 6.75
CA SER A 294 3.20 19.64 5.88
C SER A 294 2.43 20.93 6.19
N THR A 295 2.18 21.23 7.47
CA THR A 295 1.35 22.37 7.88
C THR A 295 2.06 23.72 7.76
N GLN A 296 3.40 23.76 7.91
CA GLN A 296 4.19 24.97 7.73
C GLN A 296 4.45 25.28 6.25
N GLN A 297 4.68 24.26 5.43
CA GLN A 297 4.93 24.45 3.99
C GLN A 297 3.64 24.70 3.21
N GLY A 298 2.51 24.19 3.69
CA GLY A 298 1.20 24.30 3.03
C GLY A 298 1.01 23.27 1.93
N MET A 299 -0.25 22.99 1.59
CA MET A 299 -0.62 21.91 0.67
C MET A 299 0.02 22.08 -0.71
N LYS A 300 0.03 23.31 -1.24
CA LYS A 300 0.58 23.60 -2.58
C LYS A 300 2.06 23.24 -2.66
N ASN A 301 2.89 23.77 -1.75
CA ASN A 301 4.33 23.53 -1.78
C ASN A 301 4.66 22.07 -1.54
N MET A 302 3.90 21.40 -0.65
CA MET A 302 4.05 19.96 -0.46
C MET A 302 3.81 19.18 -1.76
N VAL A 303 2.66 19.39 -2.42
CA VAL A 303 2.32 18.69 -3.67
C VAL A 303 3.32 19.02 -4.77
N ASP A 304 3.68 20.30 -4.96
CA ASP A 304 4.66 20.72 -5.96
C ASP A 304 6.01 20.02 -5.76
N SER A 305 6.46 19.93 -4.51
CA SER A 305 7.72 19.26 -4.18
C SER A 305 7.66 17.75 -4.43
N LEU A 306 6.54 17.10 -4.10
CA LEU A 306 6.31 15.69 -4.39
C LEU A 306 6.26 15.39 -5.89
N VAL A 307 5.76 16.33 -6.69
CA VAL A 307 5.70 16.22 -8.16
C VAL A 307 7.10 16.37 -8.77
N GLN A 308 7.90 17.30 -8.25
CA GLN A 308 9.24 17.62 -8.79
C GLN A 308 10.30 16.60 -8.41
N GLN A 309 10.21 16.00 -7.22
CA GLN A 309 11.23 15.07 -6.76
C GLN A 309 11.04 13.68 -7.38
N GLN A 310 12.07 13.22 -8.11
CA GLN A 310 12.07 11.92 -8.78
C GLN A 310 12.14 10.76 -7.77
N ALA A 311 11.38 9.70 -8.04
CA ALA A 311 11.42 8.47 -7.25
C ALA A 311 12.59 7.56 -7.67
N GLY A 312 12.98 6.63 -6.81
CA GLY A 312 13.96 5.60 -7.16
C GLY A 312 13.36 4.48 -8.01
N LYS A 313 14.17 3.81 -8.83
CA LYS A 313 13.77 2.62 -9.60
C LYS A 313 13.53 1.43 -8.68
N VAL A 314 12.42 0.70 -8.86
CA VAL A 314 12.19 -0.58 -8.19
C VAL A 314 13.08 -1.65 -8.81
N THR A 315 14.25 -1.89 -8.19
CA THR A 315 15.27 -2.84 -8.65
C THR A 315 16.16 -3.29 -7.47
N ASN A 316 16.98 -4.31 -7.70
CA ASN A 316 18.07 -4.69 -6.80
C ASN A 316 19.05 -3.51 -6.60
N ASN A 317 19.81 -3.51 -5.50
CA ASN A 317 20.82 -2.49 -5.18
C ASN A 317 20.29 -1.05 -5.14
N ASN A 318 19.01 -0.87 -4.78
CA ASN A 318 18.38 0.45 -4.72
C ASN A 318 17.45 0.66 -3.51
N HIS A 319 17.48 -0.19 -2.48
CA HIS A 319 16.75 0.04 -1.24
C HIS A 319 17.50 1.04 -0.34
N PRO A 320 16.87 2.15 0.09
CA PRO A 320 17.50 3.06 1.03
C PRO A 320 17.69 2.43 2.40
N LYS A 321 18.69 2.92 3.15
CA LYS A 321 19.07 2.38 4.47
C LYS A 321 17.89 2.26 5.43
N MET A 322 16.98 3.24 5.43
CA MET A 322 15.80 3.25 6.30
C MET A 322 14.89 2.02 6.09
N THR A 323 14.80 1.49 4.88
CA THR A 323 13.84 0.43 4.54
C THR A 323 14.50 -0.94 4.37
N LEU A 324 15.82 -1.07 4.57
CA LEU A 324 16.51 -2.35 4.45
C LEU A 324 15.98 -3.40 5.44
N HIS A 325 15.64 -2.97 6.66
CA HIS A 325 15.00 -3.85 7.63
C HIS A 325 13.65 -4.38 7.12
N VAL A 326 12.88 -3.58 6.37
CA VAL A 326 11.62 -4.03 5.78
C VAL A 326 11.85 -5.09 4.70
N ALA A 327 12.89 -4.92 3.87
CA ALA A 327 13.27 -5.94 2.89
C ALA A 327 13.67 -7.26 3.56
N LYS A 328 14.45 -7.19 4.65
CA LYS A 328 14.82 -8.34 5.48
C LYS A 328 13.58 -9.05 6.01
N GLU A 329 12.69 -8.32 6.68
CA GLU A 329 11.46 -8.89 7.26
C GLU A 329 10.56 -9.49 6.17
N THR A 330 10.50 -8.89 4.97
CA THR A 330 9.75 -9.45 3.84
C THR A 330 10.30 -10.82 3.40
N ILE A 331 11.63 -10.98 3.38
CA ILE A 331 12.28 -12.28 3.10
C ILE A 331 11.93 -13.30 4.19
N ILE A 332 12.04 -12.91 5.45
CA ILE A 332 11.74 -13.77 6.61
C ILE A 332 10.26 -14.19 6.57
N HIS A 333 9.34 -13.25 6.38
CA HIS A 333 7.91 -13.51 6.25
C HIS A 333 7.61 -14.49 5.11
N GLY A 334 8.21 -14.31 3.93
CA GLY A 334 8.04 -15.24 2.81
C GLY A 334 8.47 -16.67 3.13
N ARG A 335 9.55 -16.83 3.92
CA ARG A 335 10.01 -18.16 4.41
C ARG A 335 9.06 -18.74 5.45
N THR A 336 8.62 -17.94 6.42
CA THR A 336 7.63 -18.34 7.44
C THR A 336 6.33 -18.80 6.79
N LEU A 337 5.90 -18.12 5.72
CA LEU A 337 4.72 -18.45 4.92
C LEU A 337 4.93 -19.62 3.95
N ARG A 338 6.13 -20.18 3.89
CA ARG A 338 6.52 -21.29 3.01
C ARG A 338 6.12 -21.01 1.55
N PHE A 339 6.48 -19.82 1.06
CA PHE A 339 6.24 -19.47 -0.33
C PHE A 339 6.90 -20.46 -1.29
N GLN A 340 6.22 -20.75 -2.39
CA GLN A 340 6.84 -21.50 -3.48
C GLN A 340 7.91 -20.65 -4.19
N SER A 341 8.76 -21.29 -4.98
CA SER A 341 9.83 -20.60 -5.69
C SER A 341 9.29 -19.64 -6.76
N LEU A 342 10.12 -18.68 -7.17
CA LEU A 342 9.81 -17.75 -8.26
C LEU A 342 9.31 -18.48 -9.53
N ASN A 343 9.97 -19.58 -9.90
CA ASN A 343 9.60 -20.35 -11.10
C ASN A 343 8.23 -21.02 -10.99
N GLN A 344 7.79 -21.43 -9.79
CA GLN A 344 6.43 -21.93 -9.59
C GLN A 344 5.40 -20.82 -9.77
N TYR A 345 5.65 -19.62 -9.23
CA TYR A 345 4.77 -18.48 -9.47
C TYR A 345 4.77 -18.04 -10.93
N ARG A 346 5.92 -18.05 -11.64
CA ARG A 346 5.97 -17.80 -13.07
C ARG A 346 5.05 -18.74 -13.84
N GLN A 347 5.13 -20.04 -13.58
CA GLN A 347 4.23 -21.04 -14.18
C GLN A 347 2.77 -20.77 -13.84
N ARG A 348 2.45 -20.43 -12.57
CA ARG A 348 1.09 -20.07 -12.13
C ARG A 348 0.51 -18.88 -12.90
N PHE A 349 1.35 -17.95 -13.33
CA PHE A 349 0.98 -16.80 -14.17
C PHE A 349 1.27 -17.01 -15.67
N ARG A 350 1.42 -18.27 -16.11
CA ARG A 350 1.62 -18.68 -17.51
C ARG A 350 2.88 -18.09 -18.16
N LEU A 351 3.94 -17.92 -17.37
CA LEU A 351 5.27 -17.50 -17.81
C LEU A 351 6.24 -18.68 -17.80
N GLN A 352 7.22 -18.66 -18.70
CA GLN A 352 8.28 -19.67 -18.76
C GLN A 352 9.20 -19.57 -17.54
N PRO A 353 9.55 -20.67 -16.85
CA PRO A 353 10.57 -20.66 -15.82
C PRO A 353 11.90 -20.11 -16.34
N TYR A 354 12.62 -19.37 -15.50
CA TYR A 354 14.02 -19.05 -15.77
C TYR A 354 14.88 -20.31 -15.70
N THR A 355 15.88 -20.40 -16.58
CA THR A 355 16.80 -21.51 -16.70
C THR A 355 18.16 -21.26 -16.05
N SER A 356 18.51 -19.99 -15.79
CA SER A 356 19.71 -19.57 -15.06
C SER A 356 19.48 -18.25 -14.33
N PHE A 357 20.36 -17.91 -13.37
CA PHE A 357 20.35 -16.57 -12.77
C PHE A 357 20.76 -15.47 -13.73
N GLU A 358 21.61 -15.74 -14.73
CA GLU A 358 21.93 -14.76 -15.79
C GLU A 358 20.68 -14.38 -16.61
N GLU A 359 19.76 -15.34 -16.87
CA GLU A 359 18.48 -15.06 -17.53
C GLU A 359 17.56 -14.21 -16.64
N LEU A 360 17.61 -14.42 -15.31
CA LEU A 360 16.84 -13.66 -14.33
C LEU A 360 17.33 -12.21 -14.21
N THR A 361 18.65 -12.02 -14.04
CA THR A 361 19.23 -10.71 -13.71
C THR A 361 19.57 -9.90 -14.97
N GLY A 362 19.82 -10.57 -16.10
CA GLY A 362 20.34 -9.95 -17.32
C GLY A 362 21.81 -9.51 -17.21
N GLU A 363 22.53 -9.95 -16.17
CA GLU A 363 23.93 -9.62 -15.91
C GLU A 363 24.67 -10.80 -15.24
N LYS A 364 25.98 -10.67 -14.98
CA LYS A 364 26.82 -11.79 -14.54
C LYS A 364 27.26 -11.74 -13.08
N GLU A 365 27.41 -10.56 -12.49
CA GLU A 365 27.98 -10.40 -11.16
C GLU A 365 26.96 -10.81 -10.09
N THR A 366 25.73 -10.30 -10.18
CA THR A 366 24.63 -10.69 -9.28
C THR A 366 24.21 -12.12 -9.57
N ALA A 367 24.20 -12.54 -10.82
CA ALA A 367 23.91 -13.93 -11.19
C ALA A 367 24.89 -14.93 -10.57
N ALA A 368 26.20 -14.65 -10.61
CA ALA A 368 27.21 -15.50 -10.01
C ALA A 368 27.04 -15.62 -8.49
N TYR A 369 26.76 -14.50 -7.81
CA TYR A 369 26.47 -14.52 -6.36
C TYR A 369 25.20 -15.30 -6.01
N LEU A 370 24.17 -15.26 -6.86
CA LEU A 370 22.92 -16.01 -6.63
C LEU A 370 23.07 -17.51 -6.91
N GLU A 371 23.99 -17.91 -7.79
CA GLU A 371 24.26 -19.30 -8.15
C GLU A 371 25.16 -20.01 -7.10
N GLU A 372 26.07 -19.27 -6.46
CA GLU A 372 26.87 -19.73 -5.32
C GLU A 372 26.02 -20.02 -4.07
#